data_AF-A0AAV9PHB4-F1
#
_entry.id   AF-A0AAV9PHB4-F1
#
_cell.length_a   1.000
_cell.length_b   1.000
_cell.length_c   1.000
_cell.angle_alpha   90.00
_cell.angle_beta   90.00
_cell.angle_gamma   90.00
#
_symmetry.space_group_name_H-M   'P 1'
#
loop_
_entity.id
_entity.type
_entity.pdbx_description
1 polymer ?
#
loop_
_entity_poly.entity_id
_entity_poly.type
_entity_poly.pdbx_seq_one_letter_code
_entity_poly.pdbx_strand_id
1 'polypeptide(L)'
;MPSSTNPQKPTLPPPQTFDILPLLHELLARIDHDTHTLDQQLQSNSDQEATDLPALYAPLQPLDPKELPAEVLQIKTKIRRALKELEKLPDMDRTVEDQGEEIRELEEKERRQKEVMRRLREWGAEGLGSGAG
;
A
#
# COMPACT_ATOMS: atom_id res chain seq x y z
N MET A 1 12.12 -25.58 9.87
CA MET A 1 11.01 -26.13 9.08
C MET A 1 10.76 -25.15 7.94
N PRO A 2 11.01 -25.50 6.66
CA PRO A 2 10.72 -24.59 5.56
C PRO A 2 9.21 -24.62 5.27
N SER A 3 8.53 -23.50 5.53
CA SER A 3 7.11 -23.34 5.22
C SER A 3 6.93 -23.27 3.70
N SER A 4 6.32 -24.29 3.10
CA SER A 4 5.94 -24.27 1.68
C SER A 4 4.82 -23.25 1.45
N THR A 5 5.13 -22.14 0.78
CA THR A 5 4.15 -21.16 0.33
C THR A 5 3.54 -21.62 -1.01
N ASN A 6 2.23 -21.80 -1.02
CA ASN A 6 1.42 -22.11 -2.19
C ASN A 6 1.34 -20.86 -3.10
N PRO A 7 1.56 -20.94 -4.44
CA PRO A 7 1.56 -19.78 -5.34
C PRO A 7 0.14 -19.29 -5.67
N GLN A 8 -0.69 -19.04 -4.67
CA GLN A 8 -1.99 -18.42 -4.85
C GLN A 8 -1.80 -16.90 -4.70
N LYS A 9 -1.90 -16.17 -5.82
CA LYS A 9 -1.66 -14.73 -5.88
C LYS A 9 -2.50 -14.04 -4.78
N PRO A 10 -1.89 -13.41 -3.77
CA PRO A 10 -2.62 -12.80 -2.67
C PRO A 10 -3.60 -11.76 -3.21
N THR A 11 -4.85 -11.83 -2.77
CA THR A 11 -5.84 -10.80 -3.11
C THR A 11 -5.57 -9.58 -2.25
N LEU A 12 -4.93 -8.57 -2.85
CA LEU A 12 -4.70 -7.31 -2.18
C LEU A 12 -6.03 -6.59 -1.90
N PRO A 13 -6.20 -5.95 -0.73
CA PRO A 13 -7.37 -5.15 -0.45
C PRO A 13 -7.41 -3.92 -1.38
N PRO A 14 -8.61 -3.37 -1.67
CA PRO A 14 -8.73 -2.17 -2.49
C PRO A 14 -7.94 -1.00 -1.88
N PRO A 15 -7.30 -0.14 -2.70
CA PRO A 15 -6.45 0.96 -2.21
C PRO A 15 -7.21 1.96 -1.31
N GLN A 16 -8.52 2.12 -1.53
CA GLN A 16 -9.40 2.97 -0.72
C GLN A 16 -9.50 2.52 0.75
N THR A 17 -9.10 1.27 1.05
CA THR A 17 -9.01 0.76 2.42
C THR A 17 -8.01 1.56 3.26
N PHE A 18 -6.93 2.04 2.64
CA PHE A 18 -5.85 2.79 3.31
C PHE A 18 -5.96 4.30 3.09
N ASP A 19 -6.94 4.75 2.32
CA ASP A 19 -7.13 6.16 1.99
C ASP A 19 -7.88 6.91 3.10
N ILE A 20 -7.13 7.27 4.14
CA ILE A 20 -7.62 8.05 5.30
C ILE A 20 -7.33 9.54 5.20
N LEU A 21 -6.41 9.92 4.31
CA LEU A 21 -5.86 11.28 4.25
C LEU A 21 -6.91 12.32 3.87
N PRO A 22 -7.80 12.11 2.88
CA PRO A 22 -8.84 13.08 2.56
C PRO A 22 -9.75 13.37 3.75
N LEU A 23 -10.16 12.33 4.48
CA LEU A 23 -11.05 12.46 5.63
C LEU A 23 -10.36 13.16 6.80
N LEU A 24 -9.10 12.83 7.07
CA LEU A 24 -8.31 13.51 8.10
C LEU A 24 -8.10 14.98 7.74
N HIS A 25 -7.78 15.26 6.48
CA HIS A 25 -7.59 16.61 5.99
C HIS A 25 -8.86 17.45 6.14
N GLU A 26 -10.01 16.93 5.70
CA GLU A 26 -11.31 17.59 5.84
C GLU A 26 -11.61 17.90 7.31
N LEU A 27 -11.39 16.94 8.20
CA LEU A 27 -11.60 17.13 9.63
C LEU A 27 -10.71 18.25 10.19
N LEU A 28 -9.41 18.24 9.87
CA LEU A 28 -8.47 19.26 10.33
C LEU A 28 -8.83 20.65 9.79
N ALA A 29 -9.22 20.74 8.52
CA ALA A 29 -9.63 22.01 7.91
C ALA A 29 -10.88 22.59 8.60
N ARG A 30 -11.85 21.77 8.99
CA ARG A 30 -13.05 22.20 9.72
C ARG A 30 -12.71 22.72 11.12
N ILE A 31 -11.80 22.07 11.82
CA ILE A 31 -11.33 22.49 13.16
C ILE A 31 -10.58 23.84 13.09
N ASP A 32 -9.71 24.00 12.09
CA ASP A 32 -8.91 25.22 11.92
C ASP A 32 -9.78 26.45 11.60
N HIS A 33 -10.89 26.26 10.88
CA HIS A 33 -11.86 27.32 10.62
C HIS A 33 -12.61 27.76 11.88
N ASP A 34 -12.96 26.86 12.80
CA ASP A 34 -13.53 27.25 14.10
C ASP A 34 -12.55 28.09 14.93
N THR A 35 -11.26 27.75 14.91
CA THR A 35 -10.23 28.54 15.60
C THR A 35 -10.00 29.89 14.94
N HIS A 36 -9.97 29.93 13.60
CA HIS A 36 -9.75 31.18 12.88
C HIS A 36 -10.96 32.13 12.97
N THR A 37 -12.21 31.64 13.05
CA THR A 37 -13.38 32.53 13.24
C THR A 37 -13.36 33.28 14.58
N LEU A 38 -12.77 32.70 15.62
CA LEU A 38 -12.54 33.35 16.90
C LEU A 38 -11.47 34.46 16.82
N ASP A 39 -10.42 34.25 16.03
CA ASP A 39 -9.33 35.23 15.84
C ASP A 39 -9.65 36.32 14.78
N GLN A 40 -10.51 36.02 13.79
CA GLN A 40 -10.84 36.96 12.70
C GLN A 40 -11.74 38.13 13.14
N GLN A 41 -12.34 38.08 14.34
CA GLN A 41 -12.99 39.27 14.92
C GLN A 41 -11.98 40.37 15.32
N LEU A 42 -10.66 40.12 15.25
CA LEU A 42 -9.64 41.11 15.61
C LEU A 42 -8.78 41.62 14.46
N GLN A 43 -8.72 40.98 13.29
CA GLN A 43 -7.82 41.42 12.21
C GLN A 43 -8.41 41.17 10.82
N SER A 44 -9.14 42.15 10.32
CA SER A 44 -9.35 42.35 8.89
C SER A 44 -8.15 43.10 8.30
N ASN A 45 -7.51 42.46 7.31
CA ASN A 45 -6.59 42.98 6.29
C ASN A 45 -5.21 42.32 6.31
N SER A 46 -5.01 41.40 5.38
CA SER A 46 -3.75 41.30 4.65
C SER A 46 -3.94 40.43 3.40
N ASP A 47 -3.79 41.08 2.25
CA ASP A 47 -3.62 40.49 0.92
C ASP A 47 -2.57 39.38 0.96
N GLN A 48 -2.82 38.19 0.39
CA GLN A 48 -1.78 37.35 -0.20
C GLN A 48 -2.30 36.47 -1.35
N GLU A 49 -1.68 36.66 -2.52
CA GLU A 49 -1.61 35.68 -3.60
C GLU A 49 -0.89 34.42 -3.11
N ALA A 50 -1.65 33.36 -2.86
CA ALA A 50 -1.16 32.00 -2.79
C ALA A 50 -2.17 31.14 -3.53
N THR A 51 -1.69 30.13 -4.26
CA THR A 51 -2.51 29.12 -4.95
C THR A 51 -3.75 28.80 -4.11
N ASP A 52 -4.94 28.92 -4.71
CA ASP A 52 -6.25 29.07 -4.04
C ASP A 52 -6.72 27.79 -3.30
N LEU A 53 -5.87 27.25 -2.45
CA LEU A 53 -6.14 26.23 -1.43
C LEU A 53 -7.26 26.69 -0.48
N PRO A 54 -7.34 27.97 -0.05
CA PRO A 54 -8.47 28.44 0.74
C PRO A 54 -9.82 28.26 0.03
N ALA A 55 -9.93 28.46 -1.29
CA ALA A 55 -11.19 28.25 -2.02
C ALA A 55 -11.65 26.79 -2.08
N LEU A 56 -10.74 25.81 -2.03
CA LEU A 56 -11.09 24.39 -1.92
C LEU A 56 -11.77 24.06 -0.58
N TYR A 57 -11.51 24.85 0.45
CA TYR A 57 -12.04 24.66 1.80
C TYR A 57 -13.12 25.69 2.18
N ALA A 58 -13.34 26.72 1.36
CA ALA A 58 -14.41 27.71 1.52
C ALA A 58 -15.84 27.13 1.67
N PRO A 59 -16.22 25.97 1.09
CA PRO A 59 -17.53 25.38 1.34
C PRO A 59 -17.60 24.49 2.59
N LEU A 60 -16.50 24.29 3.33
CA LEU A 60 -16.51 23.43 4.51
C LEU A 60 -17.21 24.10 5.69
N GLN A 61 -18.25 23.45 6.19
CA GLN A 61 -18.94 23.90 7.40
C GLN A 61 -18.04 23.69 8.63
N PRO A 62 -17.82 24.73 9.45
CA PRO A 62 -17.10 24.60 10.72
C PRO A 62 -17.72 23.49 11.59
N LEU A 63 -16.89 22.80 12.36
CA LEU A 63 -17.28 21.62 13.14
C LEU A 63 -17.56 22.01 14.59
N ASP A 64 -18.80 21.83 15.06
CA ASP A 64 -19.10 22.04 16.48
C ASP A 64 -18.16 21.13 17.33
N PRO A 65 -17.46 21.69 18.34
CA PRO A 65 -16.58 20.92 19.23
C PRO A 65 -17.21 19.66 19.83
N LYS A 66 -18.54 19.63 19.97
CA LYS A 66 -19.28 18.45 20.48
C LYS A 66 -19.40 17.32 19.47
N GLU A 67 -19.28 17.61 18.18
CA GLU A 67 -19.38 16.64 17.09
C GLU A 67 -18.02 16.00 16.77
N LEU A 68 -16.92 16.62 17.21
CA LEU A 68 -15.56 16.13 17.04
C LEU A 68 -15.36 14.65 17.44
N PRO A 69 -15.87 14.17 18.60
CA PRO A 69 -15.72 12.76 18.97
C PRO A 69 -16.39 11.80 17.98
N ALA A 70 -17.50 12.22 17.37
CA ALA A 70 -18.24 11.41 16.41
C ALA A 70 -17.52 11.36 15.05
N GLU A 71 -17.00 12.49 14.56
CA GLU A 71 -16.26 12.54 13.29
C GLU A 71 -14.92 11.78 13.38
N VAL A 72 -14.20 11.93 14.50
CA VAL A 72 -12.96 11.17 14.76
C VAL A 72 -13.22 9.66 14.81
N LEU A 73 -14.42 9.22 15.23
CA LEU A 73 -14.77 7.80 15.27
C LEU A 73 -14.78 7.18 13.87
N GLN A 74 -15.16 7.93 12.84
CA GLN A 74 -15.15 7.46 11.46
C GLN A 74 -13.72 7.17 10.99
N ILE A 75 -12.79 8.08 11.27
CA ILE A 75 -11.35 7.91 10.98
C ILE A 75 -10.79 6.69 11.73
N LYS A 76 -11.07 6.59 13.05
CA LYS A 76 -10.64 5.45 13.87
C LYS A 76 -11.15 4.13 13.31
N THR A 77 -12.38 4.10 12.83
CA THR A 77 -12.99 2.89 12.26
C THR A 77 -12.31 2.50 10.95
N LYS A 78 -12.03 3.47 10.05
CA LYS A 78 -11.26 3.24 8.83
C LYS A 78 -9.86 2.69 9.13
N ILE A 79 -9.14 3.30 10.08
CA ILE A 79 -7.80 2.83 10.49
C ILE A 79 -7.86 1.38 11.00
N ARG A 80 -8.80 1.06 11.90
CA ARG A 80 -8.94 -0.31 12.41
C ARG A 80 -9.25 -1.31 11.30
N ARG A 81 -10.10 -0.95 10.34
CA ARG A 81 -10.37 -1.79 9.16
C ARG A 81 -9.11 -2.00 8.33
N ALA A 82 -8.35 -0.95 8.06
CA ALA A 82 -7.09 -1.03 7.33
C ALA A 82 -6.07 -1.95 8.02
N LEU A 83 -5.89 -1.80 9.33
CA LEU A 83 -5.02 -2.67 10.12
C LEU A 83 -5.47 -4.14 10.08
N LYS A 84 -6.78 -4.39 10.14
CA LYS A 84 -7.32 -5.75 10.03
C LYS A 84 -7.09 -6.37 8.65
N GLU A 85 -7.14 -5.59 7.58
CA GLU A 85 -6.80 -6.09 6.25
C GLU A 85 -5.28 -6.28 6.08
N LEU A 86 -4.46 -5.43 6.70
CA LEU A 86 -3.00 -5.57 6.76
C LEU A 86 -2.59 -6.89 7.44
N GLU A 87 -3.21 -7.23 8.57
CA GLU A 87 -2.94 -8.49 9.30
C GLU A 87 -3.26 -9.75 8.48
N LYS A 88 -4.16 -9.65 7.50
CA LYS A 88 -4.50 -10.77 6.61
C LYS A 88 -3.55 -10.92 5.44
N LEU A 89 -2.69 -9.93 5.19
CA LEU A 89 -1.78 -9.98 4.05
C LEU A 89 -0.73 -11.08 4.30
N PRO A 90 -0.58 -12.03 3.36
CA PRO A 90 0.44 -13.04 3.49
C PRO A 90 1.83 -12.42 3.29
N ASP A 91 2.83 -13.07 3.85
CA ASP A 91 4.24 -12.72 3.64
C ASP A 91 4.61 -11.29 4.09
N MET A 92 3.86 -10.73 5.06
CA MET A 92 4.17 -9.43 5.67
C MET A 92 5.34 -9.49 6.66
N ASP A 93 5.67 -10.69 7.14
CA ASP A 93 6.70 -10.89 8.16
C ASP A 93 8.12 -10.94 7.57
N ARG A 94 8.24 -10.99 6.24
CA ARG A 94 9.51 -11.10 5.51
C ARG A 94 9.95 -9.77 4.95
N THR A 95 11.27 -9.54 4.98
CA THR A 95 11.87 -8.33 4.41
C THR A 95 12.08 -8.47 2.90
N VAL A 96 12.27 -7.33 2.22
CA VAL A 96 12.60 -7.31 0.79
C VAL A 96 13.98 -7.94 0.55
N GLU A 97 14.89 -7.78 1.50
CA GLU A 97 16.21 -8.37 1.50
C GLU A 97 16.12 -9.91 1.51
N ASP A 98 15.34 -10.49 2.44
CA ASP A 98 15.12 -11.95 2.52
C ASP A 98 14.50 -12.51 1.24
N GLN A 99 13.56 -11.77 0.64
CA GLN A 99 12.94 -12.14 -0.63
C GLN A 99 13.96 -12.07 -1.79
N GLY A 100 14.84 -11.06 -1.79
CA GLY A 100 15.89 -10.90 -2.78
C GLY A 100 16.94 -12.02 -2.74
N GLU A 101 17.32 -12.47 -1.54
CA GLU A 101 18.20 -13.63 -1.36
C GLU A 101 17.54 -14.91 -1.89
N GLU A 102 16.28 -15.15 -1.54
CA GLU A 102 15.52 -16.31 -2.04
C GLU A 102 15.41 -16.29 -3.57
N ILE A 103 15.09 -15.15 -4.18
CA ILE A 103 15.03 -15.01 -5.64
C ILE A 103 16.36 -15.43 -6.28
N ARG A 104 17.49 -14.98 -5.73
CA ARG A 104 18.81 -15.33 -6.25
C ARG A 104 19.08 -16.84 -6.19
N GLU A 105 18.73 -17.47 -5.07
CA GLU A 105 18.88 -18.93 -4.90
C GLU A 105 17.98 -19.70 -5.88
N LEU A 106 16.73 -19.25 -6.04
CA LEU A 106 15.76 -19.83 -6.97
C LEU A 106 16.22 -19.71 -8.42
N GLU A 107 16.73 -18.54 -8.82
CA GLU A 107 17.30 -18.31 -10.15
C GLU A 107 18.52 -19.20 -10.41
N GLU A 108 19.39 -19.39 -9.42
CA GLU A 108 20.52 -20.31 -9.57
C GLU A 108 20.06 -21.76 -9.72
N LYS A 109 19.06 -22.17 -8.95
CA LYS A 109 18.44 -23.49 -9.06
C LYS A 109 17.80 -23.69 -10.44
N GLU A 110 17.07 -22.71 -10.93
CA GLU A 110 16.46 -22.73 -12.26
C GLU A 110 17.54 -22.88 -13.35
N ARG A 111 18.65 -22.12 -13.24
CA ARG A 111 19.80 -22.23 -14.15
C ARG A 111 20.36 -23.66 -14.17
N ARG A 112 20.57 -24.27 -13.00
CA ARG A 112 21.07 -25.66 -12.90
C ARG A 112 20.09 -26.65 -13.53
N GLN A 113 18.79 -26.48 -13.28
CA GLN A 113 17.76 -27.35 -13.85
C GLN A 113 17.69 -27.25 -15.37
N LYS A 114 17.74 -26.03 -15.93
CA LYS A 114 17.80 -25.79 -17.38
C LYS A 114 19.02 -26.47 -18.02
N GLU A 115 20.17 -26.41 -17.35
CA GLU A 115 21.40 -27.07 -17.82
C GLU A 115 21.28 -28.60 -17.83
N VAL A 116 20.69 -29.20 -16.80
CA VAL A 116 20.45 -30.65 -16.76
C VAL A 116 19.49 -31.07 -17.87
N MET A 117 18.41 -30.32 -18.08
CA MET A 117 17.46 -30.58 -19.17
C MET A 117 18.11 -30.45 -20.55
N ARG A 118 19.02 -29.48 -20.73
CA ARG A 118 19.81 -29.33 -21.95
C ARG A 118 20.67 -30.57 -22.22
N ARG A 119 21.39 -31.05 -21.21
CA ARG A 119 22.24 -32.26 -21.33
C ARG A 119 21.43 -33.52 -21.61
N LEU A 120 20.30 -33.70 -20.93
CA LEU A 120 19.38 -34.81 -21.19
C LEU A 120 18.86 -34.80 -22.63
N ARG A 121 18.54 -33.62 -23.16
CA ARG A 121 18.14 -33.44 -24.57
C ARG A 121 19.27 -33.79 -25.54
N GLU A 122 20.51 -33.38 -25.25
CA GLU A 122 21.70 -33.68 -26.06
C GLU A 122 21.99 -35.19 -26.09
N TRP A 123 21.99 -35.85 -24.93
CA TRP A 123 22.16 -37.30 -24.84
C TRP A 123 21.05 -38.08 -25.57
N GLY A 124 19.80 -37.61 -25.50
CA GLY A 124 18.70 -38.20 -26.27
C GLY A 124 18.88 -38.07 -27.78
N ALA A 125 19.43 -36.94 -28.26
CA ALA A 125 19.70 -36.73 -29.68
C ALA A 125 20.87 -37.60 -30.19
N GLU A 126 21.92 -37.76 -29.39
CA GLU A 126 23.07 -38.62 -29.72
C GLU A 126 22.70 -40.11 -29.72
N GLY A 127 21.90 -40.55 -28.76
CA GLY A 127 21.43 -41.94 -28.68
C GLY A 127 20.50 -42.38 -29.82
N LEU A 128 19.72 -41.45 -30.39
CA LEU A 128 18.89 -41.68 -31.57
C LEU A 128 19.66 -41.63 -32.90
N GLY A 129 20.82 -40.95 -32.93
CA GLY A 129 21.68 -40.87 -34.11
C GLY A 129 22.61 -42.08 -34.32
N SER A 130 22.91 -42.84 -33.25
CA SER A 130 23.82 -44.00 -33.32
C SER A 130 23.12 -45.34 -33.61
N GLY A 131 21.79 -45.38 -33.69
CA GLY A 131 21.01 -46.60 -33.97
C GLY A 131 20.56 -46.78 -35.43
N ALA A 132 20.94 -45.86 -36.33
CA ALA A 132 20.61 -45.88 -37.75
C ALA A 132 21.91 -45.90 -38.58
N GLY A 133 22.58 -47.06 -38.59
CA GLY A 133 23.76 -47.35 -39.40
C GLY A 133 23.84 -48.84 -39.70
#